data_AF-A0A7J6RCX8-F1
#
_entry.id   AF-A0A7J6RCX8-F1
#
_cell.length_a   1.000
_cell.length_b   1.000
_cell.length_c   1.000
_cell.angle_alpha   90.00
_cell.angle_beta   90.00
_cell.angle_gamma   90.00
#
_symmetry.space_group_name_H-M   'P 1'
#
loop_
_entity.id
_entity.type
_entity.pdbx_description
1 polymer ?
#
loop_
_entity_poly.entity_id
_entity_poly.type
_entity_poly.pdbx_seq_one_letter_code
_entity_poly.pdbx_strand_id
1 'polypeptide(L)'
;MSSSTTEGASLTATPMFAEVHEPTTSVPFENRVAWTIRLKDYITVAFYRYRILWAILMAVVAVAFSYITNGDALGWLQHNSVVALVFAGFVFLVQRNFFPQRNVYCIDHCEFNPPDSWRISREQIIRIFSTDKNFTAESLNFMRRLLVNSGTSDHTAFPPNMIKSLEDGKRWSSTLADSRFEGETTMSGALQGLMDKTGLTAKDIDILIVNCSMVSPTPSLCAMLVHKFGMRSDVLTYNLSG
;
A
#
# COMPACT_ATOMS: atom_id res chain seq x y z
N MET A 1 -62.45 -26.35 33.35
CA MET A 1 -62.40 -24.99 32.76
C MET A 1 -61.73 -24.07 33.76
N SER A 2 -61.08 -23.00 33.26
CA SER A 2 -59.96 -22.28 33.91
C SER A 2 -58.71 -23.17 34.06
N SER A 3 -57.47 -22.69 33.96
CA SER A 3 -56.80 -21.75 33.03
C SER A 3 -55.44 -21.46 33.67
N SER A 4 -54.39 -22.18 33.27
CA SER A 4 -53.02 -21.88 33.67
C SER A 4 -52.30 -21.20 32.50
N THR A 5 -52.10 -19.89 32.62
CA THR A 5 -51.30 -19.09 31.70
C THR A 5 -49.84 -19.52 31.73
N THR A 6 -49.33 -20.08 30.64
CA THR A 6 -47.88 -20.18 30.41
C THR A 6 -47.42 -18.91 29.71
N GLU A 7 -46.62 -18.10 30.41
CA GLU A 7 -46.02 -16.89 29.87
C GLU A 7 -45.12 -17.21 28.68
N GLY A 8 -45.35 -16.52 27.55
CA GLY A 8 -44.47 -16.58 26.40
C GLY A 8 -43.18 -15.81 26.70
N ALA A 9 -42.14 -16.53 27.12
CA ALA A 9 -40.79 -15.98 27.22
C ALA A 9 -40.24 -15.63 25.83
N SER A 10 -40.60 -14.44 25.34
CA SER A 10 -39.99 -13.80 24.18
C SER A 10 -38.52 -13.51 24.49
N LEU A 11 -37.66 -14.50 24.25
CA LEU A 11 -36.22 -14.33 24.20
C LEU A 11 -35.88 -13.42 23.02
N THR A 12 -35.92 -12.11 23.27
CA THR A 12 -35.28 -11.11 22.42
C THR A 12 -33.79 -11.43 22.40
N ALA A 13 -33.35 -12.14 21.37
CA ALA A 13 -31.95 -12.44 21.17
C ALA A 13 -31.18 -11.12 21.06
N THR A 14 -30.36 -10.81 22.06
CA THR A 14 -29.41 -9.71 21.98
C THR A 14 -28.63 -9.87 20.68
N PRO A 15 -28.57 -8.86 19.79
CA PRO A 15 -27.85 -8.98 18.53
C PRO A 15 -26.40 -9.38 18.84
N MET A 16 -25.96 -10.50 18.24
CA MET A 16 -24.67 -11.13 18.55
C MET A 16 -23.49 -10.20 18.22
N PHE A 17 -23.72 -9.28 17.31
CA PHE A 17 -22.84 -8.19 16.95
C PHE A 17 -23.52 -6.88 17.33
N ALA A 18 -22.83 -6.05 18.11
CA ALA A 18 -23.32 -4.71 18.42
C ALA A 18 -23.31 -3.86 17.14
N GLU A 19 -24.34 -3.05 16.95
CA GLU A 19 -24.42 -2.09 15.85
C GLU A 19 -23.25 -1.10 15.97
N VAL A 20 -22.29 -1.21 15.06
CA VAL A 20 -21.13 -0.32 15.03
C VAL A 20 -21.57 0.97 14.34
N HIS A 21 -21.72 2.05 15.11
CA HIS A 21 -21.88 3.38 14.55
C HIS A 21 -20.73 3.66 13.59
N GLU A 22 -21.05 3.82 12.30
CA GLU A 22 -20.05 4.25 11.32
C GLU A 22 -19.54 5.64 11.71
N PRO A 23 -18.21 5.86 11.75
CA PRO A 23 -17.68 7.20 11.57
C PRO A 23 -18.03 7.61 10.12
N THR A 24 -19.14 8.33 9.96
CA THR A 24 -19.70 8.80 8.67
C THR A 24 -18.82 9.80 7.92
N THR A 25 -17.65 10.11 8.49
CA THR A 25 -16.54 10.79 7.86
C THR A 25 -15.35 9.85 7.88
N SER A 26 -14.64 9.72 6.76
CA SER A 26 -13.27 9.19 6.75
C SER A 26 -12.52 9.85 7.89
N VAL A 27 -11.95 9.04 8.80
CA VAL A 27 -11.24 9.57 9.97
C VAL A 27 -10.18 10.53 9.44
N PRO A 28 -10.24 11.83 9.77
CA PRO A 28 -9.32 12.81 9.21
C PRO A 28 -7.91 12.36 9.56
N PHE A 29 -7.04 12.23 8.55
CA PHE A 29 -5.73 11.61 8.67
C PHE A 29 -5.00 12.15 9.90
N GLU A 30 -4.99 11.36 10.98
CA GLU A 30 -4.30 11.77 12.18
C GLU A 30 -2.81 11.70 11.91
N ASN A 31 -2.15 12.87 11.89
CA ASN A 31 -0.70 13.03 11.87
C ASN A 31 0.03 12.37 13.09
N ARG A 32 -0.67 11.53 13.86
CA ARG A 32 -0.19 10.77 15.02
C ARG A 32 0.19 9.32 14.69
N VAL A 33 0.18 8.91 13.41
CA VAL A 33 0.92 7.71 13.01
C VAL A 33 2.42 8.01 13.17
N ALA A 34 2.94 7.66 14.36
CA ALA A 34 4.36 7.71 14.65
C ALA A 34 5.08 6.62 13.84
N TRP A 35 5.47 6.97 12.60
CA TRP A 35 6.31 6.14 11.75
C TRP A 35 7.64 5.85 12.45
N THR A 36 7.73 4.70 13.13
CA THR A 36 8.96 4.22 13.74
C THR A 36 9.87 3.65 12.66
N ILE A 37 10.47 4.57 11.89
CA ILE A 37 11.50 4.31 10.89
C ILE A 37 12.60 3.48 11.55
N ARG A 38 12.89 2.29 11.00
CA ARG A 38 13.92 1.42 11.58
C ARG A 38 15.29 2.03 11.28
N LEU A 39 16.25 1.84 12.18
CA LEU A 39 17.61 2.40 12.03
C LEU A 39 18.28 2.02 10.69
N LYS A 40 17.96 0.86 10.12
CA LYS A 40 18.44 0.44 8.79
C LYS A 40 17.84 1.23 7.62
N ASP A 41 16.61 1.72 7.77
CA ASP A 41 15.94 2.55 6.76
C ASP A 41 16.44 3.99 6.88
N TYR A 42 16.75 4.42 8.12
CA TYR A 42 17.51 5.65 8.42
C TYR A 42 18.93 5.63 7.80
N ILE A 43 19.66 4.52 7.92
CA ILE A 43 20.94 4.28 7.22
C ILE A 43 20.73 4.24 5.69
N THR A 44 19.59 3.74 5.21
CA THR A 44 19.26 3.74 3.77
C THR A 44 18.85 5.15 3.27
N VAL A 45 18.51 6.07 4.19
CA VAL A 45 18.49 7.53 3.94
C VAL A 45 19.84 8.21 4.24
N ALA A 46 20.85 7.51 4.77
CA ALA A 46 22.24 7.98 4.81
C ALA A 46 23.05 7.76 3.50
N PHE A 47 22.50 7.02 2.50
CA PHE A 47 23.26 6.55 1.30
C PHE A 47 22.94 7.04 -0.15
N TYR A 48 21.82 7.71 -0.50
CA TYR A 48 21.65 8.38 -1.83
C TYR A 48 21.39 9.92 -1.79
N ARG A 49 22.17 10.81 -1.17
CA ARG A 49 23.39 10.68 -0.37
C ARG A 49 24.51 10.00 -1.17
N TYR A 50 25.46 9.23 -0.59
CA TYR A 50 26.80 8.97 -1.21
C TYR A 50 27.63 10.26 -1.44
N ARG A 51 27.02 11.46 -1.44
CA ARG A 51 27.68 12.77 -1.52
C ARG A 51 28.69 12.99 -0.40
N ILE A 52 28.38 12.56 0.82
CA ILE A 52 29.31 12.62 1.96
C ILE A 52 30.51 11.68 1.72
N LEU A 53 30.27 10.47 1.17
CA LEU A 53 31.33 9.52 0.86
C LEU A 53 32.22 10.01 -0.29
N TRP A 54 31.64 10.65 -1.32
CA TRP A 54 32.40 11.34 -2.36
C TRP A 54 33.20 12.53 -1.81
N ALA A 55 32.64 13.33 -0.90
CA ALA A 55 33.37 14.43 -0.27
C ALA A 55 34.55 13.93 0.58
N ILE A 56 34.36 12.86 1.37
CA ILE A 56 35.41 12.20 2.14
C ILE A 56 36.47 11.61 1.21
N LEU A 57 36.07 10.92 0.13
CA LEU A 57 37.00 10.36 -0.85
C LEU A 57 37.86 11.45 -1.52
N MET A 58 37.25 12.54 -1.96
CA MET A 58 37.97 13.67 -2.57
C MET A 58 38.93 14.33 -1.56
N ALA A 59 38.55 14.45 -0.29
CA ALA A 59 39.44 14.95 0.75
C ALA A 59 40.64 14.02 1.00
N VAL A 60 40.41 12.70 1.06
CA VAL A 60 41.48 11.70 1.20
C VAL A 60 42.44 11.72 0.01
N VAL A 61 41.92 11.81 -1.22
CA VAL A 61 42.73 11.92 -2.45
C VAL A 61 43.57 13.19 -2.44
N ALA A 62 43.02 14.34 -2.03
CA ALA A 62 43.75 15.60 -1.95
C ALA A 62 44.90 15.54 -0.91
N VAL A 63 44.65 14.96 0.27
CA VAL A 63 45.67 14.76 1.31
C VAL A 63 46.77 13.81 0.83
N ALA A 64 46.41 12.68 0.21
CA ALA A 64 47.38 11.72 -0.33
C ALA A 64 48.24 12.34 -1.45
N PHE A 65 47.63 13.09 -2.37
CA PHE A 65 48.35 13.80 -3.43
C PHE A 65 49.33 14.83 -2.87
N SER A 66 48.92 15.62 -1.88
CA SER A 66 49.78 16.59 -1.20
C SER A 66 50.96 15.94 -0.46
N TYR A 67 50.74 14.77 0.15
CA TYR A 67 51.79 14.01 0.81
C TYR A 67 52.83 13.46 -0.19
N ILE A 68 52.36 12.88 -1.31
CA ILE A 68 53.24 12.33 -2.35
C ILE A 68 54.08 13.42 -3.03
N THR A 69 53.52 14.62 -3.22
CA THR A 69 54.21 15.73 -3.92
C THR A 69 55.12 16.57 -3.03
N ASN A 70 54.76 16.80 -1.75
CA ASN A 70 55.47 17.73 -0.87
C ASN A 70 56.09 17.08 0.39
N GLY A 71 55.83 15.79 0.65
CA GLY A 71 56.28 15.10 1.87
C GLY A 71 55.53 15.47 3.16
N ASP A 72 54.87 16.64 3.20
CA ASP A 72 54.00 17.08 4.28
C ASP A 72 52.65 17.58 3.73
N ALA A 73 51.56 16.89 4.09
CA ALA A 73 50.20 17.27 3.72
C ALA A 73 49.57 18.30 4.66
N LEU A 74 49.97 18.35 5.94
CA LEU A 74 49.39 19.28 6.92
C LEU A 74 49.96 20.69 6.73
N GLY A 75 51.28 20.82 6.58
CA GLY A 75 51.94 22.09 6.33
C GLY A 75 51.46 22.74 5.04
N TRP A 76 51.30 21.97 3.96
CA TRP A 76 50.76 22.49 2.69
C TRP A 76 49.32 22.99 2.83
N LEU A 77 48.45 22.25 3.54
CA LEU A 77 47.05 22.63 3.73
C LEU A 77 46.90 23.88 4.61
N GLN A 78 47.76 24.08 5.61
CA GLN A 78 47.78 25.30 6.42
C GLN A 78 48.13 26.53 5.58
N HIS A 79 49.16 26.43 4.72
CA HIS A 79 49.56 27.53 3.83
C HIS A 79 48.55 27.81 2.69
N ASN A 80 47.79 26.81 2.24
CA ASN A 80 46.87 26.92 1.10
C ASN A 80 45.38 26.85 1.50
N SER A 81 45.06 27.11 2.76
CA SER A 81 43.72 26.97 3.35
C SER A 81 42.61 27.71 2.58
N VAL A 82 42.88 28.89 2.04
CA VAL A 82 41.94 29.66 1.19
C VAL A 82 41.61 28.92 -0.11
N VAL A 83 42.60 28.31 -0.77
CA VAL A 83 42.40 27.54 -2.01
C VAL A 83 41.57 26.30 -1.74
N ALA A 84 41.82 25.60 -0.63
CA ALA A 84 41.04 24.45 -0.21
C ALA A 84 39.57 24.82 0.06
N LEU A 85 39.30 25.96 0.71
CA LEU A 85 37.94 26.46 0.95
C LEU A 85 37.22 26.86 -0.34
N VAL A 86 37.90 27.55 -1.27
CA VAL A 86 37.34 27.91 -2.58
C VAL A 86 37.01 26.66 -3.40
N PHE A 87 37.90 25.66 -3.41
CA PHE A 87 37.66 24.39 -4.11
C PHE A 87 36.50 23.60 -3.48
N ALA A 88 36.44 23.52 -2.14
CA ALA A 88 35.31 22.89 -1.45
C ALA A 88 33.97 23.60 -1.74
N GLY A 89 33.97 24.94 -1.76
CA GLY A 89 32.82 25.74 -2.17
C GLY A 89 32.40 25.49 -3.62
N PHE A 90 33.36 25.42 -4.54
CA PHE A 90 33.11 25.08 -5.94
C PHE A 90 32.51 23.68 -6.10
N VAL A 91 33.09 22.66 -5.45
CA VAL A 91 32.55 21.29 -5.46
C VAL A 91 31.14 21.24 -4.86
N PHE A 92 30.88 21.96 -3.76
CA PHE A 92 29.53 22.06 -3.18
C PHE A 92 28.52 22.69 -4.15
N LEU A 93 28.89 23.78 -4.82
CA LEU A 93 28.05 24.44 -5.82
C LEU A 93 27.80 23.55 -7.04
N VAL A 94 28.83 22.87 -7.56
CA VAL A 94 28.68 21.89 -8.65
C VAL A 94 27.74 20.76 -8.23
N GLN A 95 27.95 20.16 -7.06
CA GLN A 95 27.06 19.10 -6.58
C GLN A 95 25.62 19.58 -6.34
N ARG A 96 25.39 20.84 -5.94
CA ARG A 96 24.02 21.36 -5.73
C ARG A 96 23.31 21.67 -7.04
N ASN A 97 24.01 22.21 -8.03
CA ASN A 97 23.40 22.63 -9.30
C ASN A 97 23.27 21.48 -10.32
N PHE A 98 24.27 20.57 -10.41
CA PHE A 98 24.27 19.48 -11.39
C PHE A 98 23.63 18.17 -10.90
N PHE A 99 23.44 18.00 -9.58
CA PHE A 99 22.77 16.83 -8.99
C PHE A 99 21.62 17.26 -8.08
N PRO A 100 20.54 17.86 -8.64
CA PRO A 100 19.34 18.17 -7.87
C PRO A 100 18.65 16.88 -7.41
N GLN A 101 18.17 16.87 -6.17
CA GLN A 101 17.27 15.83 -5.70
C GLN A 101 15.93 15.98 -6.45
N ARG A 102 15.50 14.93 -7.16
CA ARG A 102 14.17 14.89 -7.76
C ARG A 102 13.18 14.53 -6.67
N ASN A 103 12.47 15.54 -6.16
CA ASN A 103 11.41 15.32 -5.19
C ASN A 103 10.26 14.55 -5.87
N VAL A 104 9.76 13.52 -5.20
CA VAL A 104 8.57 12.76 -5.62
C VAL A 104 7.41 13.20 -4.74
N TYR A 105 6.29 13.55 -5.36
CA TYR A 105 5.09 14.05 -4.69
C TYR A 105 3.91 13.14 -5.00
N CYS A 106 3.10 12.83 -3.98
CA CYS A 106 1.76 12.30 -4.20
C CYS A 106 0.85 13.48 -4.58
N ILE A 107 0.43 13.55 -5.84
CA ILE A 107 -0.44 14.61 -6.34
C ILE A 107 -1.90 14.31 -5.99
N ASP A 108 -2.32 13.06 -6.18
CA ASP A 108 -3.68 12.62 -5.89
C ASP A 108 -3.76 11.11 -5.58
N HIS A 109 -4.89 10.68 -5.03
CA HIS A 109 -5.27 9.30 -4.74
C HIS A 109 -6.74 9.07 -5.10
N CYS A 110 -7.05 7.82 -5.44
CA CYS A 110 -8.42 7.34 -5.63
C CYS A 110 -8.52 5.91 -5.09
N GLU A 111 -9.66 5.60 -4.48
CA GLU A 111 -9.99 4.28 -3.94
C GLU A 111 -11.18 3.72 -4.71
N PHE A 112 -11.17 2.42 -4.98
CA PHE A 112 -12.35 1.76 -5.51
C PHE A 112 -13.38 1.59 -4.39
N ASN A 113 -14.49 2.34 -4.46
CA ASN A 113 -15.64 2.14 -3.60
C ASN A 113 -16.52 1.02 -4.18
N PRO A 114 -16.63 -0.16 -3.54
CA PRO A 114 -17.42 -1.27 -4.08
C PRO A 114 -18.92 -0.97 -4.06
N PRO A 115 -19.71 -1.50 -5.00
CA PRO A 115 -21.16 -1.31 -5.01
C PRO A 115 -21.83 -2.02 -3.82
N ASP A 116 -23.02 -1.57 -3.43
CA ASP A 116 -23.78 -2.15 -2.30
C ASP A 116 -23.99 -3.66 -2.39
N SER A 117 -24.06 -4.21 -3.60
CA SER A 117 -24.15 -5.66 -3.85
C SER A 117 -22.92 -6.46 -3.38
N TRP A 118 -21.82 -5.79 -3.03
CA TRP A 118 -20.61 -6.41 -2.48
C TRP A 118 -20.54 -6.29 -0.95
N ARG A 119 -21.43 -5.53 -0.30
CA ARG A 119 -21.43 -5.33 1.16
C ARG A 119 -21.93 -6.58 1.89
N ILE A 120 -21.31 -6.90 3.03
CA ILE A 120 -21.60 -8.11 3.79
C ILE A 120 -21.51 -7.90 5.32
N SER A 121 -22.46 -8.48 6.06
CA SER A 121 -22.42 -8.51 7.53
C SER A 121 -21.47 -9.56 8.08
N ARG A 122 -21.03 -9.41 9.34
CA ARG A 122 -20.13 -10.38 9.98
C ARG A 122 -20.78 -11.76 10.14
N GLU A 123 -22.10 -11.85 10.32
CA GLU A 123 -22.85 -13.12 10.30
C GLU A 123 -22.83 -13.77 8.91
N GLN A 124 -23.01 -12.97 7.86
CA GLN A 124 -22.98 -13.45 6.49
C GLN A 124 -21.57 -13.97 6.11
N ILE A 125 -20.50 -13.31 6.55
CA ILE A 125 -19.11 -13.81 6.40
C ILE A 125 -18.99 -15.21 7.02
N ILE A 126 -19.46 -15.40 8.26
CA ILE A 126 -19.44 -16.71 8.94
C ILE A 126 -20.31 -17.74 8.20
N ARG A 127 -21.44 -17.33 7.65
CA ARG A 127 -22.30 -18.21 6.83
C ARG A 127 -21.59 -18.67 5.56
N ILE A 128 -20.90 -17.78 4.83
CA ILE A 128 -20.09 -18.15 3.66
C ILE A 128 -19.03 -19.18 4.06
N PHE A 129 -18.23 -18.91 5.09
CA PHE A 129 -17.18 -19.85 5.49
C PHE A 129 -17.73 -21.19 5.98
N SER A 130 -18.92 -21.22 6.59
CA SER A 130 -19.58 -22.47 6.99
C SER A 130 -20.02 -23.38 5.83
N THR A 131 -20.04 -22.89 4.59
CA THR A 131 -20.28 -23.73 3.39
C THR A 131 -19.05 -24.54 2.98
N ASP A 132 -17.86 -24.19 3.46
CA ASP A 132 -16.63 -24.94 3.20
C ASP A 132 -16.34 -25.92 4.33
N LYS A 133 -16.27 -27.21 3.98
CA LYS A 133 -16.04 -28.34 4.91
C LYS A 133 -14.70 -28.27 5.64
N ASN A 134 -13.77 -27.41 5.21
CA ASN A 134 -12.50 -27.16 5.88
C ASN A 134 -12.66 -26.39 7.20
N PHE A 135 -13.80 -25.73 7.45
CA PHE A 135 -14.04 -24.96 8.68
C PHE A 135 -14.84 -25.76 9.70
N THR A 136 -14.21 -26.08 10.84
CA THR A 136 -14.88 -26.69 11.99
C THR A 136 -15.72 -25.66 12.75
N ALA A 137 -16.69 -26.13 13.56
CA ALA A 137 -17.46 -25.27 14.45
C ALA A 137 -16.58 -24.44 15.41
N GLU A 138 -15.43 -24.99 15.83
CA GLU A 138 -14.45 -24.28 16.65
C GLU A 138 -13.76 -23.15 15.88
N SER A 139 -13.32 -23.40 14.63
CA SER A 139 -12.71 -22.37 13.78
C SER A 139 -13.70 -21.25 13.42
N LEU A 140 -14.96 -21.58 13.17
CA LEU A 140 -16.04 -20.61 12.95
C LEU A 140 -16.28 -19.77 14.23
N ASN A 141 -16.24 -20.38 15.41
CA ASN A 141 -16.33 -19.65 16.69
C ASN A 141 -15.09 -18.77 16.95
N PHE A 142 -13.90 -19.17 16.54
CA PHE A 142 -12.72 -18.32 16.58
C PHE A 142 -12.86 -17.12 15.63
N MET A 143 -13.29 -17.35 14.39
CA MET A 143 -13.53 -16.26 13.42
C MET A 143 -14.61 -15.29 13.89
N ARG A 144 -15.69 -15.75 14.54
CA ARG A 144 -16.69 -14.85 15.18
C ARG A 144 -16.01 -13.89 16.17
N ARG A 145 -15.17 -14.41 17.08
CA ARG A 145 -14.42 -13.59 18.04
C ARG A 145 -13.44 -12.64 17.35
N LEU A 146 -12.81 -13.07 16.26
CA LEU A 146 -11.91 -12.23 15.48
C LEU A 146 -12.66 -11.07 14.81
N LEU A 147 -13.80 -11.34 14.17
CA LEU A 147 -14.66 -10.34 13.50
C LEU A 147 -15.25 -9.31 14.46
N VAL A 148 -15.56 -9.69 15.71
CA VAL A 148 -15.97 -8.72 16.75
C VAL A 148 -14.85 -7.75 17.12
N ASN A 149 -13.58 -8.14 16.97
CA ASN A 149 -12.40 -7.38 17.40
C ASN A 149 -11.55 -6.85 16.24
N SER A 150 -11.97 -7.02 14.98
CA SER A 150 -11.20 -6.64 13.78
C SER A 150 -11.30 -5.16 13.41
N GLY A 151 -12.22 -4.41 14.02
CA GLY A 151 -12.51 -3.02 13.63
C GLY A 151 -13.29 -2.86 12.32
N THR A 152 -13.76 -3.96 11.71
CA THR A 152 -14.53 -3.95 10.46
C THR A 152 -16.03 -3.82 10.73
N SER A 153 -16.75 -3.02 9.94
CA SER A 153 -18.22 -2.86 10.02
C SER A 153 -18.96 -3.95 9.24
N ASP A 154 -20.29 -4.03 9.43
CA ASP A 154 -21.19 -4.87 8.61
C ASP A 154 -21.46 -4.30 7.21
N HIS A 155 -20.71 -3.27 6.81
CA HIS A 155 -20.68 -2.68 5.47
C HIS A 155 -19.37 -2.97 4.72
N THR A 156 -18.54 -3.86 5.27
CA THR A 156 -17.31 -4.35 4.61
C THR A 156 -17.65 -5.01 3.28
N ALA A 157 -16.84 -4.79 2.25
CA ALA A 157 -17.04 -5.42 0.94
C ALA A 157 -16.35 -6.79 0.84
N PHE A 158 -17.01 -7.77 0.23
CA PHE A 158 -16.45 -9.08 -0.10
C PHE A 158 -16.52 -9.37 -1.62
N PRO A 159 -15.66 -10.25 -2.14
CA PRO A 159 -15.68 -10.61 -3.56
C PRO A 159 -16.99 -11.30 -3.99
N PRO A 160 -17.57 -11.01 -5.18
CA PRO A 160 -18.86 -11.58 -5.61
C PRO A 160 -18.91 -13.11 -5.65
N ASN A 161 -17.80 -13.75 -5.99
CA ASN A 161 -17.61 -15.20 -5.98
C ASN A 161 -17.74 -15.83 -4.58
N MET A 162 -17.54 -15.04 -3.52
CA MET A 162 -17.84 -15.44 -2.15
C MET A 162 -19.31 -15.18 -1.82
N ILE A 163 -19.84 -13.99 -2.15
CA ILE A 163 -21.21 -13.59 -1.82
C ILE A 163 -22.25 -14.54 -2.40
N LYS A 164 -22.03 -15.06 -3.63
CA LYS A 164 -22.87 -16.06 -4.28
C LYS A 164 -23.16 -17.31 -3.42
N SER A 165 -22.24 -17.67 -2.51
CA SER A 165 -22.42 -18.75 -1.53
C SER A 165 -23.61 -18.54 -0.59
N LEU A 166 -24.00 -17.29 -0.33
CA LEU A 166 -25.20 -16.95 0.46
C LEU A 166 -26.51 -17.26 -0.27
N GLU A 167 -26.50 -17.14 -1.60
CA GLU A 167 -27.65 -17.33 -2.48
C GLU A 167 -27.94 -18.81 -2.71
N ASP A 168 -26.93 -19.58 -3.11
CA ASP A 168 -27.09 -20.98 -3.51
C ASP A 168 -26.69 -22.00 -2.43
N GLY A 169 -26.14 -21.53 -1.31
CA GLY A 169 -25.71 -22.35 -0.18
C GLY A 169 -24.50 -23.23 -0.46
N LYS A 170 -23.84 -23.08 -1.62
CA LYS A 170 -22.68 -23.89 -2.01
C LYS A 170 -21.38 -23.27 -1.51
N ARG A 171 -20.32 -24.07 -1.54
CA ARG A 171 -18.96 -23.62 -1.27
C ARG A 171 -18.59 -22.47 -2.21
N TRP A 172 -18.12 -21.37 -1.63
CA TRP A 172 -17.58 -20.21 -2.36
C TRP A 172 -16.50 -20.59 -3.39
N SER A 173 -16.46 -19.87 -4.50
CA SER A 173 -15.47 -20.11 -5.55
C SER A 173 -14.15 -19.39 -5.26
N SER A 174 -13.04 -20.03 -5.63
CA SER A 174 -11.67 -19.57 -5.35
C SER A 174 -10.76 -19.75 -6.58
N THR A 175 -11.29 -19.50 -7.77
CA THR A 175 -10.56 -19.70 -9.03
C THR A 175 -9.72 -18.48 -9.39
N LEU A 176 -8.68 -18.70 -10.20
CA LEU A 176 -7.90 -17.61 -10.78
C LEU A 176 -8.76 -16.67 -11.65
N ALA A 177 -9.90 -17.14 -12.19
CA ALA A 177 -10.83 -16.29 -12.95
C ALA A 177 -11.59 -15.33 -12.03
N ASP A 178 -12.07 -15.80 -10.87
CA ASP A 178 -12.72 -14.95 -9.85
C ASP A 178 -11.75 -13.86 -9.38
N SER A 179 -10.53 -14.25 -9.00
CA SER A 179 -9.47 -13.35 -8.56
C SER A 179 -9.05 -12.33 -9.63
N ARG A 180 -9.05 -12.72 -10.92
CA ARG A 180 -8.81 -11.78 -12.03
C ARG A 180 -9.96 -10.79 -12.17
N PHE A 181 -11.21 -11.24 -12.09
CA PHE A 181 -12.38 -10.38 -12.20
C PHE A 181 -12.41 -9.32 -11.08
N GLU A 182 -12.14 -9.73 -9.83
CA GLU A 182 -12.03 -8.82 -8.69
C GLU A 182 -10.87 -7.82 -8.87
N GLY A 183 -9.66 -8.32 -9.13
CA GLY A 183 -8.47 -7.48 -9.32
C GLY A 183 -8.61 -6.50 -10.48
N GLU A 184 -9.17 -6.95 -11.61
CA GLU A 184 -9.49 -6.07 -12.73
C GLU A 184 -10.53 -5.02 -12.35
N THR A 185 -11.66 -5.40 -11.74
CA THR A 185 -12.74 -4.47 -11.40
C THR A 185 -12.25 -3.39 -10.44
N THR A 186 -11.60 -3.79 -9.35
CA THR A 186 -11.10 -2.90 -8.31
C THR A 186 -10.00 -1.96 -8.83
N MET A 187 -8.96 -2.50 -9.46
CA MET A 187 -7.84 -1.69 -9.96
C MET A 187 -8.25 -0.78 -11.13
N SER A 188 -9.17 -1.23 -12.00
CA SER A 188 -9.69 -0.38 -13.07
C SER A 188 -10.53 0.76 -12.52
N GLY A 189 -11.41 0.50 -11.54
CA GLY A 189 -12.25 1.55 -10.97
C GLY A 189 -11.44 2.62 -10.24
N ALA A 190 -10.43 2.22 -9.46
CA ALA A 190 -9.52 3.16 -8.81
C ALA A 190 -8.69 3.97 -9.82
N LEU A 191 -8.16 3.33 -10.88
CA LEU A 191 -7.38 4.03 -11.90
C LEU A 191 -8.23 4.98 -12.76
N GLN A 192 -9.44 4.57 -13.14
CA GLN A 192 -10.39 5.45 -13.85
C GLN A 192 -10.76 6.65 -12.99
N GLY A 193 -11.15 6.45 -11.73
CA GLY A 193 -11.50 7.54 -10.82
C GLY A 193 -10.32 8.50 -10.55
N LEU A 194 -9.08 8.00 -10.55
CA LEU A 194 -7.88 8.85 -10.47
C LEU A 194 -7.71 9.71 -11.73
N MET A 195 -7.88 9.13 -12.92
CA MET A 195 -7.84 9.87 -14.19
C MET A 195 -8.96 10.90 -14.28
N ASP A 196 -10.20 10.54 -13.93
CA ASP A 196 -11.37 11.43 -13.93
C ASP A 196 -11.17 12.63 -12.99
N LYS A 197 -10.58 12.41 -11.81
CA LYS A 197 -10.33 13.43 -10.80
C LYS A 197 -9.19 14.38 -11.18
N THR A 198 -8.14 13.87 -11.83
CA THR A 198 -6.93 14.63 -12.18
C THR A 198 -6.97 15.24 -13.59
N GLY A 199 -7.87 14.77 -14.45
CA GLY A 199 -7.91 15.11 -15.88
C GLY A 199 -6.80 14.46 -16.72
N LEU A 200 -6.02 13.54 -16.13
CA LEU A 200 -4.99 12.78 -16.84
C LEU A 200 -5.59 11.69 -17.73
N THR A 201 -4.95 11.40 -18.85
CA THR A 201 -5.29 10.26 -19.70
C THR A 201 -4.34 9.09 -19.46
N ALA A 202 -4.76 7.89 -19.86
CA ALA A 202 -3.91 6.69 -19.83
C ALA A 202 -2.62 6.82 -20.67
N LYS A 203 -2.52 7.82 -21.56
CA LYS A 203 -1.31 8.11 -22.34
C LYS A 203 -0.31 9.02 -21.62
N ASP A 204 -0.73 9.69 -20.55
CA ASP A 204 0.13 10.56 -19.73
C ASP A 204 0.89 9.77 -18.64
N ILE A 205 0.59 8.48 -18.49
CA ILE A 205 1.20 7.58 -17.50
C ILE A 205 2.49 6.97 -18.06
N ASP A 206 3.63 7.38 -17.54
CA ASP A 206 4.95 6.84 -17.92
C ASP A 206 5.31 5.53 -17.21
N ILE A 207 4.85 5.36 -15.96
CA ILE A 207 5.20 4.24 -15.08
C ILE A 207 3.95 3.73 -14.36
N LEU A 208 3.66 2.43 -14.49
CA LEU A 208 2.59 1.74 -13.77
C LEU A 208 3.19 0.72 -12.79
N ILE A 209 2.95 0.94 -11.50
CA ILE A 209 3.33 0.00 -10.43
C ILE A 209 2.04 -0.60 -9.85
N VAL A 210 1.89 -1.91 -9.94
CA VAL A 210 0.79 -2.66 -9.29
C VAL A 210 1.38 -3.55 -8.22
N ASN A 211 0.72 -3.64 -7.06
CA ASN A 211 1.09 -4.56 -5.99
C ASN A 211 -0.10 -5.46 -5.64
N CYS A 212 0.10 -6.78 -5.62
CA CYS A 212 -0.91 -7.74 -5.18
C CYS A 212 -0.24 -8.96 -4.52
N SER A 213 -0.54 -9.21 -3.24
CA SER A 213 -0.03 -10.35 -2.45
C SER A 213 -0.94 -11.58 -2.47
N MET A 214 -1.96 -11.60 -3.34
CA MET A 214 -2.96 -12.68 -3.38
C MET A 214 -2.98 -13.38 -4.74
N VAL A 215 -2.60 -12.69 -5.83
CA VAL A 215 -2.80 -13.18 -7.19
C VAL A 215 -1.66 -12.71 -8.10
N SER A 216 -1.03 -13.64 -8.81
CA SER A 216 -0.03 -13.36 -9.85
C SER A 216 -0.43 -14.03 -11.17
N PRO A 217 -1.37 -13.43 -11.93
CA PRO A 217 -1.88 -14.04 -13.15
C PRO A 217 -0.90 -13.86 -14.33
N THR A 218 -1.05 -14.72 -15.35
CA THR A 218 -0.50 -14.52 -16.69
C THR A 218 -1.67 -14.35 -17.68
N PRO A 219 -1.79 -13.22 -18.41
CA PRO A 219 -0.98 -12.01 -18.32
C PRO A 219 -1.09 -11.31 -16.96
N SER A 220 -0.10 -10.47 -16.63
CA SER A 220 0.01 -9.77 -15.35
C SER A 220 -1.07 -8.71 -15.13
N LEU A 221 -1.25 -8.26 -13.89
CA LEU A 221 -2.24 -7.22 -13.56
C LEU A 221 -1.88 -5.89 -14.23
N CYS A 222 -0.59 -5.53 -14.30
CA CYS A 222 -0.13 -4.40 -15.12
C CYS A 222 -0.51 -4.56 -16.59
N ALA A 223 -0.28 -5.73 -17.20
CA ALA A 223 -0.59 -5.96 -18.60
C ALA A 223 -2.11 -5.89 -18.89
N MET A 224 -2.94 -6.36 -17.97
CA MET A 224 -4.40 -6.20 -18.02
C MET A 224 -4.80 -4.71 -18.03
N LEU A 225 -4.26 -3.89 -17.12
CA LEU A 225 -4.57 -2.46 -17.07
C LEU A 225 -4.05 -1.71 -18.31
N VAL A 226 -2.80 -1.97 -18.74
CA VAL A 226 -2.20 -1.39 -19.94
C VAL A 226 -3.06 -1.64 -21.18
N HIS A 227 -3.51 -2.88 -21.36
CA HIS A 227 -4.39 -3.26 -22.47
C HIS A 227 -5.77 -2.59 -22.36
N LYS A 228 -6.40 -2.64 -21.17
CA LYS A 228 -7.75 -2.14 -20.94
C LYS A 228 -7.89 -0.62 -21.16
N PHE A 229 -6.89 0.15 -20.71
CA PHE A 229 -6.91 1.61 -20.80
C PHE A 229 -6.23 2.15 -22.07
N GLY A 230 -5.65 1.29 -22.91
CA GLY A 230 -4.93 1.73 -24.12
C GLY A 230 -3.73 2.62 -23.78
N MET A 231 -2.98 2.25 -22.73
CA MET A 231 -1.74 2.94 -22.35
C MET A 231 -0.70 2.84 -23.47
N ARG A 232 0.32 3.70 -23.42
CA ARG A 232 1.39 3.71 -24.43
C ARG A 232 2.18 2.39 -24.41
N SER A 233 2.71 1.98 -25.56
CA SER A 233 3.51 0.76 -25.70
C SER A 233 4.87 0.80 -25.01
N ASP A 234 5.33 1.99 -24.60
CA ASP A 234 6.60 2.24 -23.91
C ASP A 234 6.44 2.44 -22.38
N VAL A 235 5.22 2.26 -21.84
CA VAL A 235 4.96 2.39 -20.40
C VAL A 235 5.78 1.38 -19.58
N LEU A 236 6.48 1.87 -18.55
CA LEU A 236 7.27 1.00 -17.67
C LEU A 236 6.35 0.33 -16.65
N THR A 237 6.26 -1.00 -16.69
CA THR A 237 5.37 -1.77 -15.81
C THR A 237 6.15 -2.53 -14.73
N TYR A 238 5.72 -2.40 -13.48
CA TYR A 238 6.25 -3.15 -12.34
C TYR A 238 5.11 -3.85 -11.60
N ASN A 239 4.98 -5.17 -11.82
CA ASN A 239 3.98 -6.00 -11.14
C ASN A 239 4.61 -6.64 -9.90
N LEU A 240 4.44 -6.02 -8.74
CA LEU A 240 4.92 -6.53 -7.45
C LEU A 240 3.95 -7.60 -6.92
N SER A 241 4.53 -8.73 -6.51
CA SER A 241 3.82 -9.88 -5.96
C SER A 241 4.66 -10.56 -4.89
N GLY A 242 3.99 -11.14 -3.89
CA GLY A 242 4.61 -11.90 -2.78
C GLY A 242 3.60 -12.85 -2.14
#